data_AF-A0AA43INZ0-F1
#
_entry.id   AF-A0AA43INZ0-F1
#
_cell.length_a   1.000
_cell.length_b   1.000
_cell.length_c   1.000
_cell.angle_alpha   90.00
_cell.angle_beta   90.00
_cell.angle_gamma   90.00
#
_symmetry.space_group_name_H-M   'P 1'
#
loop_
_entity.id
_entity.type
_entity.pdbx_description
1 polymer ?
#
loop_
_entity_poly.entity_id
_entity_poly.type
_entity_poly.pdbx_seq_one_letter_code
_entity_poly.pdbx_strand_id
1 'polypeptide(L)'
;MSWKAVLPVVALFLLSTSGCSYLFYPHAKEFTAKAKGATGVETLINLTNMAEATAQKAKGGKGVDQPFDDLHNQFHAIDNSICGVEKSVREQPSYALAVTHNKELKTIFRRLWKYQDDQPQRDQHLDLFVSELQDMRQTLQTLR
;
A
#
# COMPACT_ATOMS: atom_id res chain seq x y z
N MET A 1 10.52 -37.29 2.18
CA MET A 1 10.22 -36.15 1.30
C MET A 1 11.51 -35.66 0.66
N SER A 2 11.57 -35.65 -0.67
CA SER A 2 12.78 -35.29 -1.43
C SER A 2 13.15 -33.83 -1.18
N TRP A 3 14.40 -33.57 -0.76
CA TRP A 3 14.93 -32.21 -0.57
C TRP A 3 14.79 -31.32 -1.81
N LYS A 4 14.72 -31.92 -3.00
CA LYS A 4 14.51 -31.22 -4.28
C LYS A 4 13.12 -30.57 -4.40
N ALA A 5 12.12 -31.05 -3.65
CA ALA A 5 10.79 -30.44 -3.60
C ALA A 5 10.65 -29.40 -2.48
N VAL A 6 11.51 -29.46 -1.46
CA VAL A 6 11.48 -28.53 -0.30
C VAL A 6 12.12 -27.18 -0.67
N LEU A 7 13.22 -27.20 -1.44
CA LEU A 7 13.93 -25.99 -1.88
C LEU A 7 13.06 -24.95 -2.63
N PRO A 8 12.26 -25.31 -3.65
CA PRO A 8 11.42 -24.32 -4.34
C PRO A 8 10.28 -23.80 -3.45
N VAL A 9 9.73 -24.62 -2.56
CA VAL A 9 8.67 -24.22 -1.62
C VAL A 9 9.22 -23.24 -0.57
N VAL A 10 10.42 -23.51 -0.04
CA VAL A 10 11.11 -22.62 0.89
C VAL A 10 11.52 -21.32 0.21
N ALA A 11 12.01 -21.36 -1.02
CA ALA A 11 12.34 -20.16 -1.79
C ALA A 11 11.09 -19.30 -2.07
N LEU A 12 9.95 -19.91 -2.41
CA LEU A 12 8.68 -19.21 -2.60
C LEU A 12 8.17 -18.59 -1.28
N PHE A 13 8.33 -19.30 -0.16
CA PHE A 13 8.03 -18.77 1.17
C PHE A 13 8.93 -17.58 1.52
N LEU A 14 10.23 -17.66 1.25
CA LEU A 14 11.18 -16.58 1.53
C LEU A 14 10.89 -15.34 0.68
N LEU A 15 10.52 -15.51 -0.60
CA LEU A 15 10.09 -14.42 -1.47
C LEU A 15 8.79 -13.76 -1.01
N SER A 16 7.91 -14.51 -0.32
CA SER A 16 6.70 -13.95 0.29
C SER A 16 6.96 -13.19 1.60
N THR A 17 8.10 -13.44 2.26
CA THR A 17 8.48 -12.74 3.50
C THR A 17 9.25 -11.45 3.27
N SER A 18 9.88 -11.27 2.10
CA SER A 18 10.44 -9.99 1.66
C SER A 18 9.33 -9.16 1.02
N GLY A 19 8.70 -8.27 1.80
CA GLY A 19 7.56 -7.42 1.42
C GLY A 19 7.84 -6.34 0.37
N CYS A 20 8.59 -6.65 -0.68
CA CYS A 20 8.87 -5.75 -1.82
C CYS A 20 8.72 -6.51 -3.14
N SER A 21 7.64 -7.25 -3.30
CA SER A 21 7.42 -8.06 -4.50
C SER A 21 6.20 -7.56 -5.28
N TYR A 22 6.48 -7.02 -6.47
CA TYR A 22 5.47 -6.70 -7.48
C TYR A 22 4.94 -7.96 -8.21
N LEU A 23 5.43 -9.16 -7.87
CA LEU A 23 5.13 -10.40 -8.60
C LEU A 23 3.63 -10.68 -8.74
N PHE A 24 2.83 -10.22 -7.77
CA PHE A 24 1.39 -10.44 -7.76
C PHE A 24 0.56 -9.21 -8.21
N TYR A 25 1.19 -8.04 -8.45
CA TYR A 25 0.50 -6.78 -8.75
C TYR A 25 1.26 -5.94 -9.79
N PRO A 26 1.21 -6.30 -11.09
CA PRO A 26 2.02 -5.65 -12.12
C PRO A 26 1.68 -4.16 -12.33
N HIS A 27 0.42 -3.75 -12.17
CA HIS A 27 0.01 -2.34 -12.32
C HIS A 27 0.45 -1.44 -11.15
N ALA A 28 0.76 -2.01 -9.99
CA ALA A 28 1.32 -1.23 -8.87
C ALA A 28 2.63 -0.52 -9.26
N LYS A 29 3.44 -1.15 -10.11
CA LYS A 29 4.69 -0.54 -10.62
C LYS A 29 4.42 0.70 -11.46
N GLU A 30 3.32 0.73 -12.22
CA GLU A 30 2.94 1.90 -13.01
C GLU A 30 2.57 3.08 -12.12
N PHE A 31 1.86 2.84 -11.02
CA PHE A 31 1.54 3.87 -10.04
C PHE A 31 2.78 4.37 -9.31
N THR A 32 3.70 3.48 -8.91
CA THR A 32 5.03 3.89 -8.38
C THR A 32 5.77 4.78 -9.39
N ALA A 33 5.77 4.42 -10.67
CA ALA A 33 6.41 5.23 -11.72
C ALA A 33 5.75 6.60 -11.89
N LYS A 34 4.41 6.67 -11.88
CA LYS A 34 3.64 7.92 -11.96
C LYS A 34 3.87 8.84 -10.74
N ALA A 35 4.08 8.26 -9.57
CA ALA A 35 4.26 8.98 -8.32
C ALA A 35 5.73 9.28 -7.98
N LYS A 36 6.68 8.88 -8.83
CA LYS A 36 8.12 8.96 -8.55
C LYS A 36 8.54 10.39 -8.17
N GLY A 37 9.11 10.52 -6.96
CA GLY A 37 9.76 11.73 -6.47
C GLY A 37 11.29 11.68 -6.59
N ALA A 38 11.97 12.70 -6.06
CA ALA A 38 13.43 12.75 -5.97
C ALA A 38 13.99 11.74 -4.96
N THR A 39 13.21 11.39 -3.93
CA THR A 39 13.56 10.39 -2.90
C THR A 39 12.49 9.30 -2.77
N GLY A 40 12.82 8.22 -2.07
CA GLY A 40 11.84 7.20 -1.70
C GLY A 40 10.68 7.76 -0.86
N VAL A 41 10.99 8.67 0.07
CA VAL A 41 10.00 9.35 0.92
C VAL A 41 9.05 10.22 0.08
N GLU A 42 9.58 11.01 -0.86
CA GLU A 42 8.74 11.84 -1.73
C GLU A 42 7.84 10.99 -2.63
N THR A 43 8.34 9.85 -3.11
CA THR A 43 7.53 8.88 -3.86
C THR A 43 6.37 8.35 -3.03
N LEU A 44 6.58 8.03 -1.75
CA LEU A 44 5.51 7.60 -0.85
C LEU A 44 4.49 8.70 -0.60
N ILE A 45 4.93 9.94 -0.36
CA ILE A 45 4.02 11.09 -0.19
C ILE A 45 3.15 11.25 -1.44
N ASN A 46 3.73 11.20 -2.63
CA ASN A 46 2.98 11.29 -3.89
C ASN A 46 1.99 10.13 -4.06
N LEU A 47 2.37 8.90 -3.70
CA LEU A 47 1.47 7.75 -3.71
C LEU A 47 0.31 7.93 -2.73
N THR A 48 0.54 8.43 -1.52
CA THR A 48 -0.54 8.69 -0.55
C THR A 48 -1.51 9.75 -1.04
N ASN A 49 -1.03 10.82 -1.69
CA ASN A 49 -1.89 11.83 -2.32
C ASN A 49 -2.76 11.23 -3.44
N MET A 50 -2.16 10.37 -4.27
CA MET A 50 -2.85 9.70 -5.37
C MET A 50 -3.93 8.75 -4.85
N ALA A 51 -3.58 7.93 -3.86
CA ALA A 51 -4.49 7.00 -3.20
C ALA A 51 -5.66 7.71 -2.51
N GLU A 52 -5.41 8.85 -1.86
CA GLU A 52 -6.46 9.67 -1.25
C GLU A 52 -7.46 10.14 -2.32
N ALA A 53 -6.96 10.71 -3.42
CA ALA A 53 -7.81 11.17 -4.51
C ALA A 53 -8.61 10.03 -5.17
N THR A 54 -8.00 8.86 -5.35
CA THR A 54 -8.67 7.68 -5.90
C THR A 54 -9.70 7.10 -4.93
N ALA A 55 -9.42 7.07 -3.62
CA ALA A 55 -10.37 6.62 -2.61
C ALA A 55 -11.63 7.50 -2.57
N GLN A 56 -11.49 8.83 -2.73
CA GLN A 56 -12.64 9.72 -2.84
C GLN A 56 -13.47 9.44 -4.10
N LYS A 57 -12.83 9.14 -5.23
CA LYS A 57 -13.53 8.75 -6.47
C LYS A 57 -14.23 7.40 -6.36
N ALA A 58 -13.76 6.52 -5.49
CA ALA A 58 -14.36 5.21 -5.31
C ALA A 58 -15.71 5.29 -4.58
N LYS A 59 -15.95 6.31 -3.73
CA LYS A 59 -17.19 6.45 -2.95
C LYS A 59 -18.47 6.34 -3.79
N GLY A 60 -19.52 5.75 -3.21
CA GLY A 60 -20.79 5.49 -3.89
C GLY A 60 -20.76 4.39 -4.96
N GLY A 61 -19.57 3.89 -5.31
CA GLY A 61 -19.38 2.72 -6.16
C GLY A 61 -19.77 1.39 -5.52
N LYS A 62 -19.51 0.29 -6.26
CA LYS A 62 -19.86 -1.08 -5.86
C LYS A 62 -18.92 -2.10 -6.50
N GLY A 63 -18.57 -3.14 -5.73
CA GLY A 63 -17.68 -4.21 -6.17
C GLY A 63 -16.30 -3.69 -6.52
N VAL A 64 -15.63 -4.37 -7.45
CA VAL A 64 -14.34 -3.96 -8.04
C VAL A 64 -14.60 -3.09 -9.27
N ASP A 65 -15.12 -1.89 -9.05
CA ASP A 65 -15.14 -0.85 -10.07
C ASP A 65 -13.74 -0.28 -10.32
N GLN A 66 -13.55 0.43 -11.43
CA GLN A 66 -12.23 0.91 -11.81
C GLN A 66 -11.55 1.78 -10.73
N PRO A 67 -12.25 2.72 -10.05
CA PRO A 67 -11.63 3.47 -8.95
C PRO A 67 -11.17 2.57 -7.79
N PHE A 68 -11.92 1.51 -7.46
CA PHE A 68 -11.51 0.59 -6.39
C PHE A 68 -10.35 -0.32 -6.81
N ASP A 69 -10.30 -0.78 -8.07
CA ASP A 69 -9.16 -1.52 -8.59
C ASP A 69 -7.88 -0.65 -8.68
N ASP A 70 -8.02 0.60 -9.11
CA ASP A 70 -6.91 1.56 -9.08
C ASP A 70 -6.40 1.76 -7.66
N LEU A 71 -7.30 1.89 -6.67
CA LEU A 71 -6.94 2.02 -5.27
C LEU A 71 -6.18 0.79 -4.75
N HIS A 72 -6.63 -0.40 -5.13
CA HIS A 72 -5.96 -1.66 -4.79
C HIS A 72 -4.51 -1.70 -5.29
N ASN A 73 -4.30 -1.34 -6.56
CA ASN A 73 -2.98 -1.31 -7.15
C ASN A 73 -2.10 -0.19 -6.55
N GLN A 74 -2.67 0.97 -6.22
CA GLN A 74 -1.96 2.05 -5.53
C GLN A 74 -1.58 1.68 -4.10
N PHE A 75 -2.42 0.94 -3.37
CA PHE A 75 -2.07 0.41 -2.06
C PHE A 75 -0.86 -0.54 -2.13
N HIS A 76 -0.82 -1.44 -3.12
CA HIS A 76 0.36 -2.29 -3.35
C HIS A 76 1.59 -1.49 -3.78
N ALA A 77 1.41 -0.37 -4.47
CA ALA A 77 2.51 0.53 -4.79
C ALA A 77 3.10 1.14 -3.51
N ILE A 78 2.24 1.57 -2.56
CA ILE A 78 2.66 2.07 -1.24
C ILE A 78 3.39 0.98 -0.45
N ASP A 79 2.79 -0.21 -0.31
CA ASP A 79 3.36 -1.33 0.47
C ASP A 79 4.72 -1.79 -0.08
N ASN A 80 4.92 -1.76 -1.40
CA ASN A 80 6.23 -2.05 -1.99
C ASN A 80 7.22 -0.88 -1.81
N SER A 81 6.78 0.36 -2.04
CA SER A 81 7.66 1.54 -1.95
C SER A 81 8.16 1.80 -0.53
N ILE A 82 7.39 1.47 0.51
CA ILE A 82 7.78 1.76 1.90
C ILE A 82 9.01 0.97 2.33
N CYS A 83 9.18 -0.24 1.81
CA CYS A 83 10.35 -1.05 2.10
C CYS A 83 11.59 -0.66 1.25
N GLY A 84 11.37 0.09 0.17
CA GLY A 84 12.41 0.51 -0.78
C GLY A 84 13.11 1.83 -0.44
N VAL A 85 12.77 2.49 0.67
CA VAL A 85 13.41 3.75 1.07
C VAL A 85 14.84 3.54 1.56
N GLU A 86 15.65 4.60 1.48
CA GLU A 86 17.08 4.60 1.78
C GLU A 86 17.34 4.14 3.22
N LYS A 87 18.46 3.42 3.44
CA LYS A 87 18.78 2.84 4.75
C LYS A 87 18.82 3.87 5.88
N SER A 88 19.39 5.05 5.64
CA SER A 88 19.47 6.15 6.61
C SER A 88 18.09 6.67 7.05
N VAL A 89 17.09 6.62 6.16
CA VAL A 89 15.70 6.95 6.50
C VAL A 89 15.08 5.85 7.36
N ARG A 90 15.34 4.58 7.02
CA ARG A 90 14.76 3.43 7.75
C ARG A 90 15.22 3.30 9.20
N GLU A 91 16.36 3.90 9.55
CA GLU A 91 16.89 3.94 10.91
C GLU A 91 16.21 5.00 11.80
N GLN A 92 15.40 5.89 11.23
CA GLN A 92 14.71 6.94 11.98
C GLN A 92 13.43 6.40 12.66
N PRO A 93 13.10 6.82 13.89
CA PRO A 93 11.88 6.41 14.57
C PRO A 93 10.58 6.70 13.80
N SER A 94 10.52 7.83 13.09
CA SER A 94 9.35 8.18 12.26
C SER A 94 9.12 7.19 11.11
N TYR A 95 10.15 6.49 10.62
CA TYR A 95 9.97 5.42 9.65
C TYR A 95 9.23 4.22 10.25
N ALA A 96 9.54 3.85 11.50
CA ALA A 96 8.82 2.79 12.19
C ALA A 96 7.34 3.15 12.36
N LEU A 97 7.02 4.42 12.62
CA LEU A 97 5.65 4.91 12.65
C LEU A 97 4.98 4.85 11.27
N ALA A 98 5.66 5.26 10.19
CA ALA A 98 5.14 5.14 8.83
C ALA A 98 4.85 3.67 8.44
N VAL A 99 5.67 2.72 8.90
CA VAL A 99 5.42 1.28 8.73
C VAL A 99 4.21 0.80 9.52
N THR A 100 3.95 1.35 10.70
CA THR A 100 2.74 1.07 11.47
C THR A 100 1.50 1.55 10.72
N HIS A 101 1.49 2.79 10.23
CA HIS A 101 0.41 3.32 9.41
C HIS A 101 0.12 2.43 8.17
N ASN A 102 1.17 1.96 7.48
CA ASN A 102 0.98 1.04 6.35
C ASN A 102 0.33 -0.30 6.75
N LYS A 103 0.59 -0.81 7.96
CA LYS A 103 -0.11 -2.00 8.49
C LYS A 103 -1.58 -1.71 8.83
N GLU A 104 -1.89 -0.50 9.28
CA GLU A 104 -3.26 -0.03 9.53
C GLU A 104 -4.02 0.11 8.21
N LEU A 105 -3.42 0.75 7.19
CA LEU A 105 -3.94 0.77 5.81
C LEU A 105 -4.28 -0.63 5.31
N LYS A 106 -3.38 -1.60 5.48
CA LYS A 106 -3.63 -3.00 5.09
C LYS A 106 -4.84 -3.60 5.79
N THR A 107 -5.02 -3.30 7.07
CA THR A 107 -6.14 -3.80 7.87
C THR A 107 -7.45 -3.18 7.40
N ILE A 108 -7.48 -1.87 7.17
CA ILE A 108 -8.63 -1.14 6.65
C ILE A 108 -8.96 -1.62 5.23
N PHE A 109 -7.97 -1.75 4.34
CA PHE A 109 -8.16 -2.19 2.96
C PHE A 109 -8.75 -3.61 2.87
N ARG A 110 -8.34 -4.52 3.75
CA ARG A 110 -8.96 -5.86 3.84
C ARG A 110 -10.44 -5.80 4.22
N ARG A 111 -10.82 -4.87 5.11
CA ARG A 111 -12.22 -4.64 5.46
C ARG A 111 -12.97 -4.01 4.29
N LEU A 112 -12.37 -3.03 3.63
CA LEU A 112 -12.92 -2.41 2.44
C LEU A 112 -13.19 -3.45 1.33
N TRP A 113 -12.24 -4.35 1.07
CA TRP A 113 -12.42 -5.46 0.11
C TRP A 113 -13.54 -6.41 0.53
N LYS A 114 -13.64 -6.75 1.82
CA LYS A 114 -14.72 -7.60 2.33
C LYS A 114 -16.10 -6.98 2.08
N TYR A 115 -16.24 -5.66 2.27
CA TYR A 115 -17.51 -4.93 2.17
C TYR A 115 -17.67 -4.18 0.85
N GLN A 116 -16.92 -4.55 -0.20
CA GLN A 116 -16.91 -3.84 -1.48
C GLN A 116 -18.29 -3.75 -2.16
N ASP A 117 -19.21 -4.66 -1.85
CA ASP A 117 -20.57 -4.67 -2.41
C ASP A 117 -21.63 -4.04 -1.48
N ASP A 118 -21.22 -3.68 -0.25
CA ASP A 118 -22.13 -3.32 0.84
C ASP A 118 -22.00 -1.84 1.18
N GLN A 119 -23.00 -1.05 0.79
CA GLN A 119 -23.17 0.32 1.27
C GLN A 119 -24.05 0.32 2.54
N PRO A 120 -23.74 1.16 3.56
CA PRO A 120 -22.74 2.22 3.60
C PRO A 120 -21.33 1.79 4.05
N GLN A 121 -21.08 0.50 4.32
CA GLN A 121 -19.83 0.02 4.91
C GLN A 121 -18.60 0.29 4.03
N ARG A 122 -18.75 0.16 2.70
CA ARG A 122 -17.70 0.52 1.74
C ARG A 122 -17.24 1.97 1.91
N ASP A 123 -18.18 2.91 1.90
CA ASP A 123 -17.86 4.33 2.02
C ASP A 123 -17.28 4.67 3.40
N GLN A 124 -17.78 4.04 4.48
CA GLN A 124 -17.20 4.18 5.82
C GLN A 124 -15.74 3.70 5.87
N HIS A 125 -15.41 2.60 5.20
CA HIS A 125 -14.03 2.10 5.16
C HIS A 125 -13.14 2.89 4.21
N LEU A 126 -13.68 3.49 3.15
CA LEU A 126 -12.96 4.47 2.33
C LEU A 126 -12.61 5.72 3.15
N ASP A 127 -13.51 6.19 4.01
CA ASP A 127 -13.23 7.33 4.91
C ASP A 127 -12.11 7.01 5.92
N LEU A 128 -12.14 5.82 6.53
CA LEU A 128 -11.05 5.37 7.41
C LEU A 128 -9.73 5.25 6.64
N PHE A 129 -9.77 4.72 5.41
CA PHE A 129 -8.57 4.58 4.59
C PHE A 129 -7.96 5.93 4.24
N VAL A 130 -8.81 6.93 3.92
CA VAL A 130 -8.35 8.30 3.67
C VAL A 130 -7.73 8.93 4.90
N SER A 131 -8.36 8.83 6.08
CA SER A 131 -7.80 9.35 7.33
C SER A 131 -6.40 8.77 7.58
N GLU A 132 -6.26 7.45 7.41
CA GLU A 132 -5.00 6.76 7.63
C GLU A 132 -3.92 7.17 6.60
N LEU A 133 -4.28 7.40 5.34
CA LEU A 133 -3.36 7.95 4.34
C LEU A 133 -2.87 9.35 4.73
N GLN A 134 -3.74 10.19 5.29
CA GLN A 134 -3.40 11.53 5.74
C GLN A 134 -2.41 11.49 6.92
N ASP A 135 -2.65 10.62 7.90
CA ASP A 135 -1.76 10.43 9.06
C ASP A 135 -0.41 9.85 8.64
N MET A 136 -0.41 8.84 7.75
CA MET A 136 0.81 8.31 7.16
C MET A 136 1.61 9.40 6.44
N ARG A 137 0.95 10.24 5.63
CA ARG A 137 1.57 11.34 4.89
C ARG A 137 2.18 12.37 5.85
N GLN A 138 1.50 12.70 6.94
CA GLN A 138 2.03 13.61 7.96
C GLN A 138 3.31 13.05 8.60
N THR A 139 3.35 11.75 8.88
CA THR A 139 4.56 11.08 9.37
C THR A 139 5.67 11.07 8.32
N LEU A 140 5.36 10.80 7.05
CA LEU A 140 6.35 10.82 5.96
C LEU A 140 6.97 12.21 5.76
N GLN A 141 6.21 13.28 5.98
CA GLN A 141 6.75 14.64 5.88
C GLN A 141 7.86 14.92 6.90
N THR A 142 7.89 14.22 8.05
CA THR A 142 8.99 14.37 9.02
C THR A 142 10.27 13.65 8.60
N LEU A 143 10.21 12.82 7.54
CA LEU A 143 11.34 12.06 6.99
C LEU A 143 11.94 12.73 5.73
N ARG A 144 11.39 13.88 5.32
CA ARG A 144 11.80 14.62 4.11
C ARG A 144 13.13 15.34 4.28
#